data_AF-A0A919Z8F7-F1
#
_entry.id   AF-A0A919Z8F7-F1
#
_cell.length_a   1.000
_cell.length_b   1.000
_cell.length_c   1.000
_cell.angle_alpha   90.00
_cell.angle_beta   90.00
_cell.angle_gamma   90.00
#
_symmetry.space_group_name_H-M   'P 1'
#
loop_
_entity.id
_entity.type
_entity.pdbx_description
1 polymer ?
#
loop_
_entity_poly.entity_id
_entity_poly.type
_entity_poly.pdbx_seq_one_letter_code
_entity_poly.pdbx_strand_id
1 'polypeptide(L)'
;MYDKVQRYTLKQEVTKYLIGEKGYQRDEILELTTKRSKAPPYVMQVVFKDEPDIIYTYWKRDSTIIQSSWGKLSGRNDPLDQPKHKEGNTGFKASF
;
A
#
# COMPACT_ATOMS: atom_id res chain seq x y z
N MET A 1 9.21 -17.00 16.00
CA MET A 1 7.84 -17.35 15.57
C MET A 1 6.93 -16.12 15.33
N TYR A 2 7.22 -14.95 15.93
CA TYR A 2 6.42 -13.71 15.79
C TYR A 2 6.48 -13.00 14.41
N ASP A 3 7.62 -13.03 13.70
CA ASP A 3 7.81 -12.33 12.41
C ASP A 3 6.85 -12.83 11.31
N LYS A 4 6.70 -14.15 11.16
CA LYS A 4 5.83 -14.75 10.13
C LYS A 4 4.35 -14.39 10.34
N VAL A 5 3.91 -14.34 11.59
CA VAL A 5 2.52 -14.00 11.94
C VAL A 5 2.23 -12.55 11.55
N GLN A 6 3.11 -11.60 11.90
CA GLN A 6 2.90 -10.19 11.58
C GLN A 6 2.85 -9.94 10.05
N ARG A 7 3.72 -10.59 9.27
CA ARG A 7 3.68 -10.47 7.80
C ARG A 7 2.40 -11.05 7.21
N TYR A 8 1.98 -12.22 7.70
CA TYR A 8 0.76 -12.88 7.23
C TYR A 8 -0.48 -12.04 7.56
N THR A 9 -0.59 -11.55 8.79
CA THR A 9 -1.69 -10.68 9.22
C THR A 9 -1.75 -9.40 8.40
N LEU A 10 -0.62 -8.69 8.23
CA LEU A 10 -0.58 -7.47 7.41
C LEU A 10 -1.01 -7.75 5.97
N LYS A 11 -0.60 -8.89 5.40
CA LYS A 11 -1.02 -9.28 4.06
C LYS A 11 -2.53 -9.47 3.94
N GLN A 12 -3.13 -10.19 4.90
CA GLN A 12 -4.57 -10.40 4.91
C GLN A 12 -5.34 -9.09 5.08
N GLU A 13 -4.88 -8.21 5.97
CA GLU A 13 -5.53 -6.92 6.22
C GLU A 13 -5.45 -5.98 5.02
N VAL A 14 -4.28 -5.84 4.40
CA VAL A 14 -4.13 -5.03 3.18
C VAL A 14 -4.95 -5.61 2.02
N THR A 15 -4.96 -6.94 1.87
CA THR A 15 -5.78 -7.59 0.83
C THR A 15 -7.27 -7.34 1.07
N LYS A 16 -7.74 -7.45 2.31
CA LYS A 16 -9.14 -7.16 2.68
C LYS A 16 -9.48 -5.70 2.44
N TYR A 17 -8.59 -4.77 2.76
CA TYR A 17 -8.76 -3.35 2.50
C TYR A 17 -8.90 -3.06 1.00
N LEU A 18 -7.96 -3.56 0.19
CA LEU A 18 -7.97 -3.30 -1.26
C LEU A 18 -9.20 -3.89 -1.94
N ILE A 19 -9.59 -5.12 -1.59
CA ILE A 19 -10.73 -5.79 -2.25
C ILE A 19 -12.07 -5.34 -1.65
N GLY A 20 -12.17 -5.35 -0.32
CA GLY A 20 -13.42 -5.13 0.38
C GLY A 20 -13.80 -3.65 0.53
N GLU A 21 -12.82 -2.78 0.81
CA GLU A 21 -13.09 -1.36 1.07
C GLU A 21 -12.86 -0.50 -0.18
N LYS A 22 -11.80 -0.78 -0.95
CA LYS A 22 -11.51 -0.05 -2.19
C LYS A 22 -12.16 -0.64 -3.44
N GLY A 23 -12.67 -1.87 -3.35
CA GLY A 23 -13.37 -2.52 -4.47
C GLY A 23 -12.48 -3.03 -5.59
N TYR A 24 -11.16 -3.12 -5.39
CA TYR A 24 -10.25 -3.70 -6.38
C TYR A 24 -10.50 -5.20 -6.53
N GLN A 25 -10.44 -5.69 -7.76
CA GLN A 25 -10.46 -7.12 -8.02
C GLN A 25 -9.08 -7.73 -7.78
N ARG A 26 -9.06 -9.03 -7.43
CA ARG A 26 -7.79 -9.74 -7.20
C ARG A 26 -6.89 -9.76 -8.43
N ASP A 27 -7.49 -9.81 -9.61
CA ASP A 27 -6.79 -9.80 -10.88
C ASP A 27 -6.30 -8.40 -11.28
N GLU A 28 -6.71 -7.32 -10.62
CA GLU A 28 -6.10 -6.00 -10.82
C GLU A 28 -4.78 -5.86 -10.05
N ILE A 29 -4.58 -6.68 -9.02
CA ILE A 29 -3.36 -6.68 -8.21
C ILE A 29 -2.34 -7.62 -8.86
N LEU A 30 -1.24 -7.06 -9.36
CA LEU A 30 -0.14 -7.80 -9.95
C LEU A 30 0.72 -8.49 -8.89
N GLU A 31 1.09 -7.74 -7.84
CA GLU A 31 1.99 -8.23 -6.80
C GLU A 31 1.66 -7.68 -5.41
N LEU A 32 1.83 -8.51 -4.38
CA LEU A 32 1.72 -8.18 -2.95
C LEU A 32 2.93 -8.70 -2.19
N THR A 33 3.88 -7.82 -1.88
CA THR A 33 5.16 -8.17 -1.24
C THR A 33 5.34 -7.46 0.08
N THR A 34 5.55 -8.22 1.15
CA THR A 34 5.83 -7.66 2.47
C THR A 34 7.30 -7.31 2.61
N LYS A 35 7.59 -6.06 2.95
CA LYS A 35 8.95 -5.55 3.13
C LYS A 35 9.19 -5.16 4.58
N ARG A 36 10.40 -5.46 5.08
CA ARG A 36 10.84 -5.00 6.40
C ARG A 36 11.19 -3.52 6.32
N SER A 37 10.71 -2.72 7.26
CA SER A 37 10.99 -1.28 7.37
C SER A 37 11.47 -0.95 8.78
N LYS A 38 11.98 0.27 8.98
CA LYS A 38 12.51 0.73 10.28
C LYS A 38 11.38 1.03 11.27
N ALA A 39 10.37 1.76 10.81
CA ALA A 39 9.15 2.08 11.55
C ALA A 39 8.06 2.39 10.50
N PRO A 40 7.02 1.55 10.37
CA PRO A 40 6.70 0.35 11.13
C PRO A 40 7.68 -0.79 10.78
N PRO A 41 7.72 -1.90 11.54
CA PRO A 41 8.61 -3.03 11.25
C PRO A 41 8.32 -3.71 9.91
N TYR A 42 7.06 -3.68 9.45
CA TYR A 42 6.65 -4.21 8.14
C TYR A 42 5.72 -3.25 7.42
N VAL A 43 5.93 -3.16 6.11
CA VAL A 43 5.04 -2.49 5.17
C VAL A 43 4.66 -3.48 4.06
N MET A 44 3.54 -3.22 3.41
CA MET A 44 3.11 -3.96 2.22
C MET A 44 3.39 -3.14 0.99
N GLN A 45 4.09 -3.72 0.02
CA GLN A 45 4.26 -3.16 -1.31
C GLN A 45 3.26 -3.83 -2.25
N VAL A 46 2.53 -3.00 -2.99
CA VAL A 46 1.48 -3.42 -3.92
C VAL A 46 1.83 -2.87 -5.30
N VAL A 47 1.73 -3.73 -6.31
CA VAL A 47 1.85 -3.34 -7.71
C VAL A 47 0.52 -3.69 -8.39
N PHE A 48 -0.06 -2.73 -9.11
CA PHE A 48 -1.28 -2.94 -9.88
C PHE A 48 -0.94 -3.29 -11.33
N LYS A 49 -1.82 -4.05 -12.00
CA LYS A 49 -1.57 -4.53 -13.37
C LYS A 49 -1.54 -3.43 -14.41
N ASP A 50 -2.32 -2.37 -14.22
CA ASP A 50 -2.40 -1.23 -15.14
C ASP A 50 -1.28 -0.21 -14.92
N GLU A 51 -0.55 -0.31 -13.81
CA GLU A 51 0.63 0.48 -13.47
C GLU A 51 1.77 -0.40 -12.91
N PRO A 52 2.32 -1.34 -13.72
CA PRO A 52 3.29 -2.33 -13.26
C PRO A 52 4.62 -1.71 -12.82
N ASP A 53 4.90 -0.47 -13.26
CA ASP A 53 6.11 0.27 -12.92
C ASP A 53 5.99 1.05 -11.60
N ILE A 54 4.83 1.06 -10.95
CA ILE A 54 4.57 1.83 -9.72
C ILE A 54 4.37 0.89 -8.54
N ILE A 55 5.14 1.13 -7.48
CA ILE A 55 4.96 0.45 -6.20
C ILE A 55 4.24 1.37 -5.24
N TYR A 56 3.15 0.87 -4.66
CA TYR A 56 2.38 1.50 -3.62
C TYR A 56 2.73 0.89 -2.26
N THR A 57 3.06 1.72 -1.27
CA THR A 57 3.45 1.23 0.06
C THR A 57 2.34 1.49 1.08
N TYR A 58 1.77 0.40 1.60
CA TYR A 58 0.72 0.40 2.62
C TYR A 58 1.25 -0.06 3.97
N TRP A 59 0.63 0.44 5.03
CA TRP A 59 0.91 0.04 6.40
C TRP A 59 -0.34 0.18 7.24
N LYS A 60 -0.33 -0.51 8.39
CA LYS A 60 -1.37 -0.40 9.39
C LYS A 60 -0.99 0.67 10.40
N ARG A 61 -1.90 1.63 10.63
CA ARG A 61 -1.82 2.63 11.69
C ARG A 61 -3.10 2.57 12.52
N ASP A 62 -2.97 2.31 13.82
CA ASP A 62 -4.08 2.35 14.79
C ASP A 62 -5.35 1.57 14.37
N SER A 63 -5.17 0.44 13.68
CA SER A 63 -6.22 -0.43 13.09
C SER A 63 -6.70 -0.10 11.69
N THR A 64 -6.22 0.97 11.08
CA THR A 64 -6.56 1.38 9.71
C THR A 64 -5.42 1.10 8.75
N ILE A 65 -5.73 0.58 7.56
CA ILE A 65 -4.76 0.49 6.47
C ILE A 65 -4.71 1.84 5.76
N ILE A 66 -3.50 2.39 5.62
CA ILE A 66 -3.28 3.65 4.92
C ILE A 66 -2.17 3.47 3.89
N GLN A 67 -2.28 4.19 2.77
CA GLN A 67 -1.17 4.33 1.85
C GLN A 67 -0.19 5.38 2.39
N SER A 68 1.09 5.00 2.55
CA SER A 68 2.15 5.90 3.02
C SER A 68 2.81 6.68 1.88
N SER A 69 3.04 6.01 0.76
CA SER A 69 3.86 6.51 -0.34
C SER A 69 3.66 5.66 -1.59
N TRP A 70 4.21 6.14 -2.69
CA TRP A 70 4.34 5.42 -3.94
C TRP A 70 5.68 5.80 -4.59
N GLY A 71 6.17 4.99 -5.51
CA GLY A 71 7.38 5.29 -6.27
C GLY A 71 7.55 4.38 -7.48
N LYS A 72 8.26 4.88 -8.50
CA LYS A 72 8.56 4.10 -9.70
C LYS A 72 9.70 3.10 -9.47
N LEU A 73 9.57 1.90 -10.05
CA LEU A 73 10.62 0.89 -10.11
C LEU A 73 11.84 1.36 -10.93
N SER A 74 11.60 2.13 -12.00
CA SER A 74 12.61 2.54 -13.00
C SER A 74 13.39 3.82 -12.67
N GLY A 75 13.39 4.27 -11.41
CA GLY A 75 14.41 5.20 -10.90
C GLY A 75 14.25 6.69 -11.24
N ARG A 76 13.21 7.10 -11.98
CA ARG A 76 12.92 8.54 -12.19
C ARG A 76 11.45 8.85 -11.94
N ASN A 77 11.15 9.44 -10.79
CA ASN A 77 9.83 10.02 -10.53
C ASN A 77 9.72 11.32 -11.33
N ASP A 78 8.85 11.34 -12.33
CA ASP A 78 8.45 12.58 -12.99
C ASP A 78 7.35 13.23 -12.15
N PRO A 79 7.51 14.47 -11.66
CA PRO A 79 6.50 15.16 -10.86
C PRO A 79 5.14 15.32 -11.55
N LEU A 80 5.10 15.23 -12.88
CA LEU A 80 3.88 15.35 -13.68
C LEU A 80 3.10 14.04 -13.79
N ASP A 81 3.73 12.90 -13.47
CA ASP A 81 3.13 11.58 -13.57
C ASP A 81 2.53 11.19 -12.21
N GLN A 82 1.27 11.58 -12.01
CA GLN A 82 0.53 11.21 -10.81
C GLN A 82 -0.05 9.80 -10.97
N PRO A 83 0.27 8.87 -10.06
CA PRO A 83 -0.26 7.51 -10.13
C PRO A 83 -1.77 7.48 -9.99
N LYS A 84 -2.44 6.60 -10.74
CA LYS A 84 -3.90 6.45 -10.72
C LYS A 84 -4.44 6.03 -9.35
N HIS A 85 -3.71 5.17 -8.63
CA HIS A 85 -4.16 4.63 -7.34
C HIS A 85 -3.65 5.41 -6.14
N LYS A 86 -3.12 6.63 -6.33
CA LYS A 86 -2.67 7.49 -5.23
C LYS A 86 -3.86 7.84 -4.34
N GLU A 87 -3.82 7.38 -3.10
CA GLU A 87 -4.76 7.82 -2.07
C GLU A 87 -4.40 9.24 -1.62
N GLY A 88 -5.36 10.15 -1.74
CA GLY A 88 -5.28 11.45 -1.09
C GLY A 88 -5.22 11.22 0.43
N ASN A 89 -4.34 11.94 1.12
CA ASN A 89 -4.15 11.85 2.56
C ASN A 89 -5.47 12.20 3.29
N THR A 90 -6.41 11.26 3.42
CA THR A 90 -7.64 11.38 4.21
C THR A 90 -7.30 11.13 5.67
N GLY A 91 -6.44 11.99 6.20
CA GLY A 91 -5.99 11.99 7.58
C GLY A 91 -5.92 13.39 8.15
N PHE A 92 -6.69 14.35 7.64
CA PHE A 92 -6.88 15.66 8.29
C PHE A 92 -8.22 16.29 7.88
N LYS A 93 -9.27 16.04 8.68
CA LYS A 93 -10.17 17.14 9.04
C LYS A 93 -9.68 17.64 10.39
N ALA A 94 -8.87 18.70 10.38
CA ALA A 94 -8.79 19.54 11.56
C ALA A 94 -10.16 20.22 11.69
N SER A 95 -10.98 19.75 12.63
CA SER A 95 -12.09 20.56 13.12
C SER A 95 -11.46 21.70 13.95
N PHE A 96 -11.55 22.91 13.43
CA PHE A 96 -11.38 24.14 14.20
C PHE A 96 -12.67 24.46 14.95
#